data_AF-A0A063YT53-F1
#
_entry.id   AF-A0A063YT53-F1
#
_cell.length_a   1.000
_cell.length_b   1.000
_cell.length_c   1.000
_cell.angle_alpha   90.00
_cell.angle_beta   90.00
_cell.angle_gamma   90.00
#
_symmetry.space_group_name_H-M   'P 1'
#
loop_
_entity.id
_entity.type
_entity.pdbx_description
1 polymer ?
#
loop_
_entity_poly.entity_id
_entity_poly.type
_entity_poly.pdbx_seq_one_letter_code
_entity_poly.pdbx_strand_id
1 'polypeptide(L)'
;MEAKQRIIPAIKTMKQFDAFLSSGYTVGVLLEVHIAQLKSIFAYARRHGKELLIHVDLVQGLSHDEHAAEYLCQEFRPHGLISTKAGVIMKARQKRVLAVQRIFLLDSHALEKSYQLIAKTNPDCIEVIPGAMPHIIREVKERTGKPIYAGGLIRTVDDVERALEAGAASVTTSNETLWRHYDRPRGEEAGGSR
;
A
#
# COMPACT_ATOMS: atom_id res chain seq x y z
N MET A 1 9.81 12.40 6.84
CA MET A 1 10.88 11.40 6.65
C MET A 1 10.19 10.09 6.32
N GLU A 2 10.07 9.73 5.04
CA GLU A 2 9.58 8.40 4.67
C GLU A 2 10.68 7.39 4.96
N ALA A 3 10.42 6.44 5.86
CA ALA A 3 11.23 5.24 5.93
C ALA A 3 11.12 4.55 4.56
N LYS A 4 12.23 4.49 3.80
CA LYS A 4 12.32 3.81 2.50
C LYS A 4 12.18 2.30 2.68
N GLN A 5 10.96 1.84 2.93
CA GLN A 5 10.61 0.42 2.94
C GLN A 5 10.49 -0.08 1.51
N ARG A 6 11.36 -1.01 1.11
CA ARG A 6 11.28 -1.68 -0.19
C ARG A 6 10.02 -2.55 -0.30
N ILE A 7 9.67 -3.23 0.80
CA ILE A 7 8.45 -4.01 0.93
C ILE A 7 7.49 -3.33 1.90
N ILE A 8 6.21 -3.29 1.52
CA ILE A 8 5.10 -2.98 2.40
C ILE A 8 4.30 -4.27 2.62
N PRO A 9 4.33 -4.84 3.84
CA PRO A 9 3.57 -6.04 4.18
C PRO A 9 2.07 -5.90 3.92
N ALA A 10 1.50 -6.71 3.04
CA ALA A 10 0.07 -6.79 2.80
C ALA A 10 -0.57 -7.89 3.66
N ILE A 11 -1.25 -7.46 4.72
CA ILE A 11 -1.77 -8.28 5.82
C ILE A 11 -3.20 -8.71 5.50
N LYS A 12 -3.43 -10.02 5.44
CA LYS A 12 -4.75 -10.63 5.18
C LYS A 12 -5.32 -11.39 6.38
N THR A 13 -4.47 -11.77 7.32
CA THR A 13 -4.87 -12.59 8.48
C THR A 13 -4.29 -12.02 9.77
N MET A 14 -4.89 -12.36 10.91
CA MET A 14 -4.35 -11.98 12.21
C MET A 14 -2.97 -12.58 12.47
N LYS A 15 -2.69 -13.79 11.97
CA LYS A 15 -1.35 -14.39 12.03
C LYS A 15 -0.31 -13.51 11.32
N GLN A 16 -0.65 -12.98 10.14
CA GLN A 16 0.20 -12.05 9.42
C GLN A 16 0.32 -10.70 10.11
N PHE A 17 -0.73 -10.26 10.80
CA PHE A 17 -0.68 -9.06 11.61
C PHE A 17 0.32 -9.22 12.77
N ASP A 18 0.30 -10.34 13.49
CA ASP A 18 1.27 -10.61 14.57
C ASP A 18 2.71 -10.69 14.04
N ALA A 19 2.91 -11.32 12.88
CA ALA A 19 4.21 -11.34 12.20
C ALA A 19 4.68 -9.93 11.81
N PHE A 20 3.77 -9.09 11.30
CA PHE A 20 4.07 -7.69 10.99
C PHE A 20 4.43 -6.88 12.24
N LEU A 21 3.70 -7.06 13.35
CA LEU A 21 4.01 -6.40 14.63
C LEU A 21 5.43 -6.74 15.10
N SER A 22 5.85 -7.99 14.91
CA SER A 22 7.17 -8.49 15.35
C SER A 22 8.32 -8.18 14.38
N SER A 23 8.01 -7.80 13.14
CA SER A 23 9.00 -7.47 12.10
C SER A 23 9.66 -6.10 12.28
N GLY A 24 10.70 -5.80 11.49
CA GLY A 24 11.32 -4.47 11.40
C GLY A 24 10.54 -3.45 10.57
N TYR A 25 9.48 -3.87 9.85
CA TYR A 25 8.64 -2.98 9.04
C TYR A 25 7.88 -1.97 9.90
N THR A 26 7.79 -0.72 9.44
CA THR A 26 7.04 0.35 10.12
C THR A 26 5.64 0.52 9.53
N VAL A 27 5.53 0.52 8.20
CA VAL A 27 4.28 0.65 7.45
C VAL A 27 3.81 -0.70 6.92
N GLY A 28 2.52 -1.00 7.05
CA GLY A 28 1.85 -2.18 6.46
C GLY A 28 0.49 -1.83 5.86
N VAL A 29 -0.05 -2.71 5.01
CA VAL A 29 -1.37 -2.58 4.38
C VAL A 29 -2.32 -3.63 4.95
N LEU A 30 -3.45 -3.20 5.49
CA LEU A 30 -4.58 -4.09 5.79
C LEU A 30 -5.38 -4.32 4.52
N LEU A 31 -5.37 -5.56 4.02
CA LEU A 31 -6.14 -5.95 2.84
C LEU A 31 -7.57 -6.33 3.21
N GLU A 32 -7.78 -7.26 4.14
CA GLU A 32 -9.11 -7.74 4.50
C GLU A 32 -9.29 -7.64 6.01
N VAL A 33 -10.32 -6.92 6.44
CA VAL A 33 -10.59 -6.68 7.87
C VAL A 33 -12.06 -6.40 8.10
N HIS A 34 -12.59 -6.90 9.22
CA HIS A 34 -13.93 -6.54 9.66
C HIS A 34 -13.89 -5.25 10.50
N ILE A 35 -14.86 -4.34 10.31
CA ILE A 35 -14.91 -3.06 11.04
C ILE A 35 -14.80 -3.23 12.57
N ALA A 36 -15.41 -4.29 13.11
CA ALA A 36 -15.36 -4.62 14.53
C ALA A 36 -13.92 -4.87 15.07
N GLN A 37 -13.00 -5.30 14.21
CA GLN A 37 -11.61 -5.59 14.59
C GLN A 37 -10.68 -4.39 14.45
N LEU A 38 -11.06 -3.38 13.64
CA LEU A 38 -10.20 -2.23 13.32
C LEU A 38 -9.70 -1.51 14.57
N LYS A 39 -10.57 -1.31 15.56
CA LYS A 39 -10.21 -0.61 16.81
C LYS A 39 -9.08 -1.32 17.55
N SER A 40 -9.19 -2.64 17.70
CA SER A 40 -8.16 -3.47 18.33
C SER A 40 -6.87 -3.45 17.51
N ILE A 41 -6.95 -3.69 16.21
CA ILE A 41 -5.79 -3.71 15.29
C ILE A 41 -5.01 -2.39 15.38
N PHE A 42 -5.69 -1.25 15.29
CA PHE A 42 -5.04 0.07 15.41
C PHE A 42 -4.46 0.34 16.79
N ALA A 43 -5.07 -0.17 17.87
CA ALA A 43 -4.51 -0.05 19.20
C ALA A 43 -3.22 -0.88 19.36
N TYR A 44 -3.18 -2.10 18.83
CA TYR A 44 -1.98 -2.94 18.84
C TYR A 44 -0.86 -2.37 17.95
N ALA A 45 -1.19 -1.92 16.73
CA ALA A 45 -0.23 -1.33 15.81
C ALA A 45 0.45 -0.10 16.42
N ARG A 46 -0.32 0.83 17.00
CA ARG A 46 0.22 2.03 17.66
C ARG A 46 1.16 1.71 18.81
N ARG A 47 0.83 0.71 19.63
CA ARG A 47 1.70 0.26 20.74
C ARG A 47 3.05 -0.27 20.27
N HIS A 48 3.14 -0.78 19.04
CA HIS A 48 4.38 -1.29 18.45
C HIS A 48 5.04 -0.28 17.49
N GLY A 49 4.57 0.97 17.46
CA GLY A 49 5.11 1.99 16.55
C GLY A 49 4.87 1.68 15.07
N LYS A 50 3.80 0.93 14.76
CA LYS A 50 3.43 0.54 13.40
C LYS A 50 2.37 1.47 12.84
N GLU A 51 2.49 1.74 11.55
CA GLU A 51 1.60 2.56 10.75
C GLU A 51 0.86 1.69 9.73
N LEU A 52 -0.42 1.99 9.50
CA LEU A 52 -1.29 1.15 8.69
C LEU A 52 -1.96 1.94 7.57
N LEU A 53 -1.85 1.40 6.36
CA LEU A 53 -2.68 1.70 5.20
C LEU A 53 -3.93 0.80 5.26
N ILE A 54 -5.11 1.36 5.02
CA ILE A 54 -6.37 0.57 4.99
C ILE A 54 -6.87 0.49 3.55
N HIS A 55 -7.14 -0.72 3.08
CA HIS A 55 -7.91 -0.90 1.85
C HIS A 55 -9.41 -0.71 2.13
N VAL A 56 -9.95 0.47 1.83
CA VAL A 56 -11.33 0.83 2.18
C VAL A 56 -12.35 -0.09 1.50
N ASP A 57 -12.09 -0.47 0.25
CA ASP A 57 -13.02 -1.33 -0.52
C ASP A 57 -13.12 -2.77 0.02
N LEU A 58 -12.26 -3.13 0.99
CA LEU A 58 -12.19 -4.49 1.56
C LEU A 58 -12.42 -4.50 3.08
N VAL A 59 -12.88 -3.37 3.66
CA VAL A 59 -13.36 -3.32 5.04
C VAL A 59 -14.78 -3.86 5.09
N GLN A 60 -14.96 -5.04 5.69
CA GLN A 60 -16.28 -5.66 5.82
C GLN A 60 -17.12 -4.94 6.89
N GLY A 61 -18.39 -4.71 6.58
CA GLY A 61 -19.32 -4.01 7.47
C GLY A 61 -19.23 -2.49 7.41
N LEU A 62 -18.46 -1.92 6.47
CA LEU A 62 -18.40 -0.49 6.20
C LEU A 62 -18.76 -0.22 4.73
N SER A 63 -19.45 0.89 4.45
CA SER A 63 -19.64 1.33 3.07
C SER A 63 -18.30 1.71 2.42
N HIS A 64 -18.28 1.85 1.10
CA HIS A 64 -17.07 2.20 0.36
C HIS A 64 -17.27 3.56 -0.31
N ASP A 65 -17.62 4.57 0.48
CA ASP A 65 -17.94 5.92 0.04
C ASP A 65 -17.14 6.98 0.82
N GLU A 66 -17.45 8.25 0.57
CA GLU A 66 -16.79 9.38 1.23
C GLU A 66 -17.05 9.44 2.74
N HIS A 67 -18.21 8.99 3.21
CA HIS A 67 -18.55 8.99 4.63
C HIS A 67 -17.76 7.90 5.37
N ALA A 68 -17.61 6.73 4.76
CA ALA A 68 -16.73 5.68 5.26
C ALA A 68 -15.27 6.15 5.33
N ALA A 69 -14.78 6.79 4.27
CA ALA A 69 -13.42 7.35 4.26
C ALA A 69 -13.23 8.40 5.36
N GLU A 70 -14.21 9.28 5.55
CA GLU A 70 -14.21 10.29 6.61
C GLU A 70 -14.20 9.65 8.01
N TYR A 71 -15.06 8.68 8.26
CA TYR A 71 -15.10 7.92 9.50
C TYR A 71 -13.74 7.28 9.80
N LEU A 72 -13.14 6.60 8.81
CA LEU A 72 -11.84 5.95 8.96
C LEU A 72 -10.74 6.96 9.32
N CYS A 73 -10.73 8.11 8.64
CA CYS A 73 -9.76 9.18 8.90
C CYS A 73 -9.88 9.76 10.31
N GLN A 74 -11.11 9.97 10.79
CA GLN A 74 -11.36 10.59 12.09
C GLN A 74 -11.09 9.64 13.27
N GLU A 75 -11.61 8.42 13.20
CA GLU A 75 -11.57 7.44 14.30
C GLU A 75 -10.19 6.78 14.41
N PHE A 76 -9.60 6.36 13.30
CA PHE A 76 -8.38 5.55 13.30
C PHE A 76 -7.12 6.33 12.96
N ARG A 77 -7.24 7.44 12.21
CA ARG A 77 -6.12 8.22 11.68
C ARG A 77 -5.06 7.31 11.02
N PRO A 78 -5.44 6.55 9.99
CA PRO A 78 -4.51 5.66 9.31
C PRO A 78 -3.40 6.46 8.62
N HIS A 79 -2.29 5.78 8.35
CA HIS A 79 -1.21 6.34 7.56
C HIS A 79 -1.69 6.70 6.16
N GLY A 80 -2.58 5.86 5.60
CA GLY A 80 -3.26 6.17 4.35
C GLY A 80 -4.48 5.29 4.07
N LEU A 81 -5.21 5.66 3.03
CA LEU A 81 -6.33 4.90 2.49
C LEU A 81 -6.03 4.46 1.06
N ILE A 82 -6.31 3.20 0.77
CA ILE A 82 -6.25 2.61 -0.58
C ILE A 82 -7.68 2.40 -1.06
N SER A 83 -7.99 2.88 -2.27
CA SER A 83 -9.27 2.61 -2.92
C SER A 83 -9.16 2.77 -4.43
N THR A 84 -10.09 2.16 -5.14
CA THR A 84 -10.33 2.39 -6.56
C THR A 84 -11.27 3.58 -6.83
N LYS A 85 -11.95 4.09 -5.79
CA LYS A 85 -13.06 5.06 -5.93
C LYS A 85 -12.61 6.51 -5.75
N ALA A 86 -13.03 7.37 -6.68
CA ALA A 86 -12.68 8.79 -6.71
C ALA A 86 -12.99 9.53 -5.39
N GLY A 87 -14.21 9.35 -4.87
CA GLY A 87 -14.68 10.03 -3.67
C GLY A 87 -13.82 9.70 -2.44
N VAL A 88 -13.46 8.44 -2.26
CA VAL A 88 -12.60 7.99 -1.15
C VAL A 88 -11.22 8.65 -1.23
N ILE A 89 -10.61 8.67 -2.42
CA ILE A 89 -9.30 9.30 -2.64
C ILE A 89 -9.36 10.81 -2.37
N MET A 90 -10.35 11.51 -2.91
CA MET A 90 -10.52 12.95 -2.66
C MET A 90 -10.75 13.24 -1.18
N LYS A 91 -11.55 12.43 -0.49
CA LYS A 91 -11.81 12.59 0.95
C LYS A 91 -10.56 12.37 1.79
N ALA A 92 -9.78 11.32 1.51
CA ALA A 92 -8.52 11.03 2.20
C ALA A 92 -7.57 12.24 2.11
N ARG A 93 -7.41 12.80 0.90
CA ARG A 93 -6.60 14.01 0.68
C ARG A 93 -7.13 15.23 1.43
N GLN A 94 -8.45 15.47 1.41
CA GLN A 94 -9.07 16.55 2.17
C GLN A 94 -8.76 16.44 3.67
N LYS A 95 -8.71 15.21 4.20
CA LYS A 95 -8.37 14.91 5.59
C LYS A 95 -6.87 14.83 5.87
N ARG A 96 -6.02 15.13 4.87
CA ARG A 96 -4.54 15.07 4.93
C ARG A 96 -4.02 13.69 5.33
N VAL A 97 -4.74 12.65 4.91
CA VAL A 97 -4.35 11.24 5.03
C VAL A 97 -3.83 10.80 3.66
N LEU A 98 -2.76 10.00 3.61
CA LEU A 98 -2.15 9.56 2.35
C LEU A 98 -3.20 8.84 1.49
N ALA A 99 -3.44 9.35 0.29
CA ALA A 99 -4.41 8.78 -0.62
C ALA A 99 -3.71 7.95 -1.71
N VAL A 100 -3.95 6.64 -1.69
CA VAL A 100 -3.37 5.69 -2.63
C VAL A 100 -4.45 5.21 -3.59
N GLN A 101 -4.39 5.67 -4.84
CA GLN A 101 -5.32 5.23 -5.88
C GLN A 101 -4.86 3.88 -6.42
N ARG A 102 -5.67 2.83 -6.21
CA ARG A 102 -5.42 1.52 -6.82
C ARG A 102 -5.91 1.52 -8.27
N ILE A 103 -5.11 0.92 -9.16
CA ILE A 103 -5.45 0.66 -10.55
C ILE A 103 -5.21 -0.82 -10.88
N PHE A 104 -6.08 -1.38 -11.72
CA PHE A 104 -5.96 -2.74 -12.21
C PHE A 104 -5.55 -2.73 -13.67
N LEU A 105 -4.45 -3.42 -13.99
CA LEU A 105 -4.00 -3.63 -15.36
C LEU A 105 -4.78 -4.79 -15.96
N LEU A 106 -5.92 -4.49 -16.55
CA LEU A 106 -6.77 -5.46 -17.25
C LEU A 106 -6.58 -5.36 -18.75
N ASP A 107 -6.73 -4.14 -19.28
CA ASP A 107 -6.57 -3.79 -20.68
C ASP A 107 -6.21 -2.30 -20.82
N SER A 108 -5.92 -1.86 -22.04
CA SER A 108 -5.53 -0.47 -22.31
C SER A 108 -6.65 0.54 -22.03
N HIS A 109 -7.92 0.15 -22.15
CA HIS A 109 -9.06 1.04 -21.91
C HIS A 109 -9.26 1.29 -20.41
N ALA A 110 -9.13 0.26 -19.61
CA ALA A 110 -9.14 0.34 -18.15
C ALA A 110 -7.98 1.20 -17.64
N LEU A 111 -6.80 1.06 -18.24
CA LEU A 111 -5.63 1.87 -17.91
C LEU A 111 -5.85 3.35 -18.26
N GLU A 112 -6.37 3.67 -19.44
CA GLU A 112 -6.64 5.06 -19.84
C GLU A 112 -7.70 5.73 -18.96
N LYS A 113 -8.79 5.02 -18.62
CA LYS A 113 -9.76 5.49 -17.62
C LYS A 113 -9.12 5.74 -16.26
N SER A 114 -8.17 4.90 -15.87
CA SER A 114 -7.43 5.07 -14.62
C SER A 114 -6.58 6.34 -14.66
N TYR A 115 -5.94 6.67 -15.80
CA TYR A 115 -5.21 7.93 -15.95
C TYR A 115 -6.13 9.16 -15.84
N GLN A 116 -7.29 9.14 -16.47
CA GLN A 116 -8.28 10.22 -16.34
C GLN A 116 -8.73 10.39 -14.89
N LEU A 117 -8.95 9.29 -14.18
CA LEU A 117 -9.31 9.31 -12.78
C LEU A 117 -8.18 9.89 -11.91
N ILE A 118 -6.93 9.46 -12.12
CA ILE A 118 -5.74 9.95 -11.43
C ILE A 118 -5.57 11.47 -11.65
N ALA A 119 -5.77 11.95 -12.88
CA ALA A 119 -5.71 13.38 -13.18
C ALA A 119 -6.77 14.18 -12.41
N LYS A 120 -7.98 13.63 -12.26
CA LYS A 120 -9.08 14.26 -11.53
C LYS A 120 -8.89 14.24 -10.01
N THR A 121 -8.45 13.11 -9.45
CA THR A 121 -8.36 12.92 -7.99
C THR A 121 -7.03 13.38 -7.40
N ASN A 122 -5.99 13.42 -8.25
CA ASN A 122 -4.61 13.79 -7.93
C ASN A 122 -4.11 13.09 -6.65
N PRO A 123 -4.07 11.73 -6.63
CA PRO A 123 -3.66 10.96 -5.46
C PRO A 123 -2.21 11.23 -5.07
N ASP A 124 -1.85 10.88 -3.85
CA ASP A 124 -0.47 11.02 -3.37
C ASP A 124 0.41 9.88 -3.89
N CYS A 125 -0.14 8.67 -3.98
CA CYS A 125 0.52 7.49 -4.56
C CYS A 125 -0.45 6.69 -5.42
N ILE A 126 0.10 5.83 -6.29
CA ILE A 126 -0.70 4.91 -7.12
C ILE A 126 -0.28 3.48 -6.77
N GLU A 127 -1.24 2.59 -6.53
CA GLU A 127 -0.98 1.16 -6.44
C GLU A 127 -1.33 0.46 -7.76
N VAL A 128 -0.36 -0.21 -8.37
CA VAL A 128 -0.50 -0.92 -9.64
C VAL A 128 -0.63 -2.41 -9.38
N ILE A 129 -1.73 -3.02 -9.84
CA ILE A 129 -1.96 -4.46 -9.74
C ILE A 129 -2.23 -5.05 -11.13
N PRO A 130 -1.50 -6.09 -11.58
CA PRO A 130 -0.40 -6.78 -10.90
C PRO A 130 0.94 -6.02 -10.98
N GLY A 131 1.78 -6.22 -9.96
CA GLY A 131 3.12 -5.63 -9.84
C GLY A 131 4.20 -6.39 -10.61
N ALA A 132 3.87 -7.54 -11.20
CA ALA A 132 4.79 -8.35 -12.00
C ALA A 132 4.97 -7.83 -13.45
N MET A 133 4.56 -6.60 -13.74
CA MET A 133 4.63 -5.97 -15.08
C MET A 133 5.52 -4.71 -15.06
N PRO A 134 6.88 -4.86 -15.08
CA PRO A 134 7.82 -3.74 -15.00
C PRO A 134 7.61 -2.64 -16.05
N HIS A 135 7.30 -3.01 -17.29
CA HIS A 135 7.08 -2.06 -18.37
C HIS A 135 5.89 -1.12 -18.11
N ILE A 136 4.79 -1.64 -17.55
CA ILE A 136 3.62 -0.81 -17.20
C ILE A 136 3.90 0.04 -15.96
N ILE A 137 4.62 -0.48 -14.96
CA ILE A 137 5.03 0.32 -13.79
C ILE A 137 5.80 1.56 -14.24
N ARG A 138 6.75 1.39 -15.18
CA ARG A 138 7.52 2.49 -15.75
C ARG A 138 6.63 3.47 -16.51
N GLU A 139 5.74 2.98 -17.37
CA GLU A 139 4.80 3.83 -18.11
C GLU A 139 3.93 4.68 -17.17
N VAL A 140 3.34 4.07 -16.14
CA VAL A 140 2.50 4.77 -15.17
C VAL A 140 3.32 5.81 -14.40
N LYS A 141 4.57 5.47 -14.02
CA LYS A 141 5.47 6.39 -13.33
C LYS A 141 5.80 7.60 -14.20
N GLU A 142 6.13 7.39 -15.47
CA GLU A 142 6.49 8.44 -16.43
C GLU A 142 5.29 9.35 -16.74
N ARG A 143 4.10 8.77 -16.96
CA ARG A 143 2.89 9.54 -17.27
C ARG A 143 2.36 10.36 -16.10
N THR A 144 2.45 9.83 -14.88
CA THR A 144 1.81 10.45 -13.70
C THR A 144 2.79 11.22 -12.81
N GLY A 145 4.08 10.88 -12.86
CA GLY A 145 5.11 11.37 -11.95
C GLY A 145 4.97 10.89 -10.50
N LYS A 146 3.89 10.19 -10.14
CA LYS A 146 3.56 9.81 -8.76
C LYS A 146 4.39 8.62 -8.27
N PRO A 147 4.65 8.49 -6.94
CA PRO A 147 5.18 7.26 -6.36
C PRO A 147 4.25 6.06 -6.66
N ILE A 148 4.86 4.93 -7.03
CA ILE A 148 4.13 3.71 -7.39
C ILE A 148 4.36 2.63 -6.34
N TYR A 149 3.28 2.05 -5.83
CA TYR A 149 3.29 0.80 -5.07
C TYR A 149 2.94 -0.34 -6.01
N ALA A 150 3.89 -1.24 -6.27
CA ALA A 150 3.65 -2.39 -7.14
C ALA A 150 3.11 -3.56 -6.31
N GLY A 151 1.93 -4.06 -6.63
CA GLY A 151 1.23 -5.04 -5.80
C GLY A 151 0.68 -6.23 -6.58
N GLY A 152 0.67 -7.41 -5.97
CA GLY A 152 0.05 -8.60 -6.56
C GLY A 152 0.92 -9.32 -7.59
N LEU A 153 0.79 -10.65 -7.63
CA LEU A 153 1.60 -11.58 -8.44
C LEU A 153 3.12 -11.53 -8.24
N ILE A 154 3.60 -10.82 -7.20
CA ILE A 154 5.02 -10.84 -6.78
C ILE A 154 5.30 -12.11 -5.99
N ARG A 155 6.13 -13.01 -6.54
CA ARG A 155 6.39 -14.34 -5.94
C ARG A 155 7.85 -14.52 -5.54
N THR A 156 8.77 -13.86 -6.22
CA THR A 156 10.21 -14.02 -6.05
C THR A 156 10.91 -12.72 -5.68
N VAL A 157 12.15 -12.82 -5.19
CA VAL A 157 13.02 -11.65 -4.94
C VAL A 157 13.25 -10.89 -6.25
N ASP A 158 13.45 -11.61 -7.35
CA ASP A 158 13.64 -11.07 -8.69
C ASP A 158 12.42 -10.27 -9.21
N ASP A 159 11.18 -10.70 -8.90
CA ASP A 159 9.98 -9.90 -9.19
C ASP A 159 10.00 -8.56 -8.45
N VAL A 160 10.46 -8.56 -7.19
CA VAL A 160 10.56 -7.33 -6.38
C VAL A 160 11.61 -6.40 -6.97
N GLU A 161 12.80 -6.91 -7.25
CA GLU A 161 13.90 -6.11 -7.82
C GLU A 161 13.48 -5.49 -9.16
N ARG A 162 12.91 -6.27 -10.08
CA ARG A 162 12.41 -5.75 -11.36
C ARG A 162 11.35 -4.66 -11.22
N ALA A 163 10.43 -4.80 -10.25
CA ALA A 163 9.41 -3.78 -10.01
C ALA A 163 10.02 -2.47 -9.49
N LEU A 164 10.99 -2.57 -8.58
CA LEU A 164 11.71 -1.41 -8.04
C LEU A 164 12.58 -0.73 -9.11
N GLU A 165 13.32 -1.50 -9.91
CA GLU A 165 14.12 -1.00 -11.04
C GLU A 165 13.25 -0.34 -12.13
N ALA A 166 12.00 -0.77 -12.28
CA ALA A 166 11.04 -0.12 -13.16
C ALA A 166 10.53 1.23 -12.64
N GLY A 167 10.83 1.60 -11.39
CA GLY A 167 10.43 2.87 -10.79
C GLY A 167 9.35 2.76 -9.72
N ALA A 168 9.03 1.54 -9.23
CA ALA A 168 8.21 1.40 -8.03
C ALA A 168 8.95 1.98 -6.82
N ALA A 169 8.23 2.74 -6.00
CA ALA A 169 8.74 3.24 -4.72
C ALA A 169 8.83 2.11 -3.68
N SER A 170 7.82 1.23 -3.67
CA SER A 170 7.74 0.06 -2.81
C SER A 170 6.92 -1.04 -3.47
N VAL A 171 7.07 -2.27 -2.97
CA VAL A 171 6.29 -3.43 -3.42
C VAL A 171 5.37 -3.91 -2.31
N THR A 172 4.07 -4.01 -2.58
CA THR A 172 3.07 -4.59 -1.68
C THR A 172 2.95 -6.09 -1.94
N THR A 173 3.19 -6.91 -0.92
CA THR A 173 3.08 -8.38 -1.05
C THR A 173 2.56 -9.00 0.22
N SER A 174 1.79 -10.09 0.10
CA SER A 174 1.36 -10.91 1.24
C SER A 174 2.27 -12.13 1.45
N ASN A 175 3.39 -12.20 0.74
CA ASN A 175 4.34 -13.31 0.83
C ASN A 175 5.34 -13.08 1.97
N GLU A 176 5.14 -13.80 3.08
CA GLU A 176 5.98 -13.69 4.28
C GLU A 176 7.44 -14.12 4.05
N THR A 177 7.73 -14.96 3.04
CA THR A 177 9.11 -15.30 2.68
C THR A 177 9.83 -14.09 2.12
N LEU A 178 9.15 -13.28 1.31
CA LEU A 178 9.69 -12.00 0.85
C LEU A 178 9.79 -11.01 2.00
N TRP A 179 8.82 -11.00 2.92
CA TRP A 179 8.93 -10.15 4.11
C TRP A 179 10.21 -10.45 4.87
N ARG A 180 10.48 -11.71 5.20
CA ARG A 180 11.72 -12.10 5.92
C ARG A 180 12.99 -11.76 5.13
N HIS A 181 12.99 -11.91 3.80
CA HIS A 181 14.15 -11.58 2.99
C HIS A 181 14.53 -10.09 3.03
N TYR A 182 13.52 -9.21 3.04
CA TYR A 182 13.72 -7.76 3.04
C TYR A 182 13.62 -7.12 4.43
N ASP A 183 13.28 -7.90 5.46
CA ASP A 183 13.24 -7.45 6.85
C ASP A 183 14.67 -7.37 7.39
N ARG A 184 15.39 -6.32 6.99
CA ARG A 184 16.71 -6.06 7.56
C ARG A 184 16.54 -5.54 8.99
N PRO A 185 17.21 -6.15 9.99
CA PRO A 185 17.21 -5.59 11.32
C PRO A 185 17.81 -4.18 11.29
N ARG A 186 17.23 -3.25 12.07
CA ARG A 186 17.81 -1.93 12.31
C ARG A 186 19.19 -2.12 12.96
N GLY A 187 20.26 -2.19 12.15
CA GLY A 187 21.62 -2.42 12.64
C GLY A 187 22.66 -2.85 11.60
N GLU A 188 22.28 -3.38 10.44
CA GLU A 188 23.25 -3.68 9.38
C GLU A 188 23.36 -2.51 8.40
N GLU A 189 24.22 -1.55 8.77
CA GLU A 189 24.90 -0.70 7.79
C GLU A 189 25.56 -1.61 6.74
N ALA A 190 25.44 -1.24 5.47
CA ALA A 190 26.07 -1.93 4.36
C ALA A 190 27.58 -2.05 4.61
N GLY A 191 28.00 -3.23 5.08
CA GLY A 191 29.39 -3.63 5.13
C GLY A 191 29.99 -3.47 3.74
N GLY A 192 31.01 -2.62 3.68
CA GLY A 192 31.60 -2.12 2.45
C GLY A 192 32.11 -3.21 1.51
N SER A 193 32.19 -2.81 0.25
CA SER A 193 32.91 -3.48 -0.81
C SER A 193 34.23 -4.09 -0.31
N ARG A 194 34.45 -5.35 -0.66
CA ARG A 194 35.80 -5.86 -0.93
C ARG A 194 36.03 -5.86 -2.42
#